data_AF-A0A7J9TB31-F1
#
_entry.id   AF-A0A7J9TB31-F1
#
_cell.length_a   1.000
_cell.length_b   1.000
_cell.length_c   1.000
_cell.angle_alpha   90.00
_cell.angle_beta   90.00
_cell.angle_gamma   90.00
#
_symmetry.space_group_name_H-M   'P 1'
#
loop_
_entity.id
_entity.type
_entity.pdbx_description
1 polymer ?
#
loop_
_entity_poly.entity_id
_entity_poly.type
_entity_poly.pdbx_seq_one_letter_code
_entity_poly.pdbx_strand_id
1 'polypeptide(L)'
;MNIILSPNKREHFLPMPVVLISTVDREEKYSIIIGKVVHLEVDDRYLAENGDMDFERAHPLSVMLGETGMYYTVPAGTGDYREYAEMFTVGK
;
A
#
# COMPACT_ATOMS: atom_id res chain seq x y z
N MET A 1 22.99 -9.16 2.72
CA MET A 1 22.84 -8.06 1.75
C MET A 1 21.91 -7.03 2.39
N ASN A 2 22.45 -5.90 2.88
CA ASN A 2 21.65 -4.90 3.60
C ASN A 2 20.95 -3.98 2.59
N ILE A 3 19.66 -4.19 2.36
CA ILE A 3 18.82 -3.18 1.70
C ILE A 3 18.41 -2.18 2.79
N ILE A 4 19.30 -1.24 3.12
CA ILE A 4 18.91 -0.03 3.85
C ILE A 4 18.46 0.96 2.78
N LEU A 5 17.15 1.00 2.50
CA LEU A 5 16.57 2.13 1.77
C LEU A 5 16.86 3.38 2.59
N SER A 6 17.42 4.41 1.97
CA SER A 6 17.67 5.70 2.63
C SER A 6 16.34 6.23 3.21
N PRO A 7 16.27 6.64 4.49
CA PRO A 7 15.02 7.15 5.05
C PRO A 7 14.57 8.38 4.25
N ASN A 8 13.29 8.43 3.90
CA ASN A 8 12.56 9.65 3.58
C ASN A 8 13.06 10.51 2.39
N LYS A 9 13.52 9.90 1.29
CA LYS A 9 13.79 10.66 0.03
C LYS A 9 12.65 10.61 -1.00
N ARG A 10 11.42 10.26 -0.61
CA ARG A 10 10.27 10.32 -1.50
C ARG A 10 9.14 11.04 -0.78
N GLU A 11 8.59 12.08 -1.40
CA GLU A 11 7.28 12.67 -1.05
C GLU A 11 6.22 11.57 -1.22
N HIS A 12 6.07 10.73 -0.20
CA HIS A 12 5.02 9.72 -0.15
C HIS A 12 3.80 10.37 0.50
N PHE A 13 2.63 10.25 -0.14
CA PHE A 13 1.40 10.85 0.38
C PHE A 13 0.87 10.15 1.66
N LEU A 14 1.39 8.95 1.96
CA LEU A 14 1.04 8.14 3.12
C LEU A 14 2.28 7.42 3.68
N PRO A 15 3.20 8.12 4.38
CA PRO A 15 4.34 7.47 4.99
C PRO A 15 3.89 6.53 6.12
N MET A 16 4.47 5.32 6.12
CA MET A 16 4.19 4.28 7.12
C MET A 16 5.51 3.82 7.75
N PRO A 17 6.05 4.53 8.75
CA PRO A 17 7.20 4.05 9.51
C PRO A 17 6.91 2.66 10.10
N VAL A 18 7.86 1.73 9.92
CA VAL A 18 7.74 0.36 10.40
C VAL A 18 8.93 -0.06 11.26
N VAL A 19 8.68 -0.91 12.24
CA VAL A 19 9.70 -1.63 13.01
C VAL A 19 9.71 -3.09 12.53
N LEU A 20 10.90 -3.60 12.20
CA LEU A 20 11.08 -4.99 11.76
C LEU A 20 10.60 -5.97 12.85
N ILE A 21 9.71 -6.89 12.48
CA ILE A 21 9.29 -8.01 13.34
C ILE A 21 10.05 -9.27 12.94
N SER A 22 10.04 -9.59 11.64
CA SER A 22 10.65 -10.82 11.15
C SER A 22 11.01 -10.75 9.67
N THR A 23 11.86 -11.68 9.27
CA THR A 23 12.26 -11.90 7.89
C THR A 23 11.99 -13.36 7.56
N VAL A 24 11.30 -13.61 6.45
CA VAL A 24 11.04 -14.95 5.94
C VAL A 24 11.74 -15.08 4.59
N ASP A 25 12.84 -15.83 4.57
CA ASP A 25 13.60 -16.08 3.35
C ASP A 25 12.87 -17.12 2.48
N ARG A 26 12.77 -16.84 1.18
CA ARG A 26 12.18 -17.76 0.20
C ARG A 26 13.22 -18.10 -0.85
N GLU A 27 13.77 -19.31 -0.71
CA GLU A 27 14.62 -19.97 -1.71
C GLU A 27 15.72 -19.06 -2.28
N GLU A 28 16.36 -18.26 -1.42
CA GLU A 28 17.48 -17.36 -1.71
C GLU A 28 17.23 -16.26 -2.78
N LYS A 29 16.02 -16.17 -3.36
CA LYS A 29 15.68 -15.17 -4.38
C LYS A 29 15.12 -13.88 -3.79
N TYR A 30 14.32 -14.02 -2.74
CA TYR A 30 13.69 -12.88 -2.06
C TYR A 30 13.42 -13.20 -0.60
N SER A 31 13.38 -12.14 0.20
CA SER A 31 12.99 -12.20 1.61
C SER A 31 11.71 -11.39 1.79
N ILE A 32 10.73 -11.97 2.47
CA ILE A 32 9.53 -11.24 2.91
C ILE A 32 9.88 -10.55 4.21
N ILE A 33 9.82 -9.23 4.21
CA ILE A 33 10.01 -8.40 5.40
C ILE A 33 8.65 -8.14 6.04
N ILE A 34 8.50 -8.57 7.30
CA ILE A 34 7.30 -8.31 8.09
C ILE A 34 7.65 -7.26 9.13
N GLY A 35 6.94 -6.12 9.09
CA GLY A 35 7.15 -5.00 9.98
C GLY A 35 5.85 -4.55 10.65
N LYS A 36 5.96 -4.05 11.88
CA LYS A 36 4.87 -3.38 12.58
C LYS A 36 4.85 -1.91 12.20
N VAL A 37 3.74 -1.43 11.65
CA VAL A 37 3.51 0.01 11.46
C VAL A 37 3.44 0.68 12.84
N VAL A 38 4.28 1.69 13.08
CA VAL A 38 4.31 2.43 14.35
C VAL A 38 3.54 3.74 14.29
N HIS A 39 3.41 4.31 13.09
CA HIS A 39 2.69 5.55 12.86
C HIS A 39 2.15 5.58 11.43
N LEU A 40 1.07 6.31 11.22
CA LEU A 40 0.46 6.55 9.91
C LEU A 40 0.22 8.05 9.82
N GLU A 41 0.82 8.71 8.84
CA GLU A 41 0.56 10.12 8.54
C GLU A 41 -0.10 10.20 7.17
N VAL A 42 -1.03 11.13 7.01
CA VAL A 42 -1.69 11.43 5.73
C VAL A 42 -1.91 12.94 5.68
N ASP A 43 -1.77 13.53 4.50
CA ASP A 43 -2.16 14.92 4.30
C ASP A 43 -3.68 15.00 4.22
N ASP A 44 -4.30 15.85 5.04
CA ASP A 44 -5.75 16.06 5.09
C ASP A 44 -6.35 16.41 3.71
N ARG A 45 -5.54 16.99 2.80
CA ARG A 45 -5.90 17.24 1.41
C ARG A 45 -6.10 15.97 0.58
N TYR A 46 -5.92 14.78 1.15
CA TYR A 46 -6.22 13.48 0.54
C TYR A 46 -7.28 12.70 1.32
N LEU A 47 -7.88 13.29 2.35
CA LEU A 47 -8.99 12.69 3.11
C LEU A 47 -10.34 13.26 2.69
N ALA A 48 -11.31 12.37 2.45
CA ALA A 48 -12.70 12.73 2.31
C ALA A 48 -13.29 13.21 3.65
N GLU A 49 -14.51 13.79 3.61
CA GLU A 49 -15.16 14.33 4.82
C GLU A 49 -15.38 13.29 5.92
N ASN A 50 -15.55 12.02 5.56
CA ASN A 50 -15.72 10.91 6.50
C ASN A 50 -14.39 10.36 7.05
N GLY A 51 -13.25 10.93 6.65
CA GLY A 51 -11.91 10.49 7.05
C GLY A 51 -11.33 9.36 6.21
N ASP A 52 -12.06 8.86 5.21
CA ASP A 52 -11.52 7.89 4.26
C ASP A 52 -10.51 8.54 3.32
N MET A 53 -9.62 7.74 2.77
CA MET A 53 -8.71 8.19 1.72
C MET A 53 -9.47 8.43 0.41
N ASP A 54 -9.42 9.67 -0.06
CA ASP A 54 -9.84 10.07 -1.39
C ASP A 54 -8.74 9.70 -2.40
N PHE A 55 -8.79 8.46 -2.86
CA PHE A 55 -7.76 7.91 -3.75
C PHE A 55 -7.75 8.58 -5.13
N GLU A 56 -8.87 9.15 -5.58
CA GLU A 56 -8.93 9.88 -6.85
C GLU A 56 -8.18 11.20 -6.73
N ARG A 57 -8.25 11.90 -5.59
CA ARG A 57 -7.42 13.08 -5.35
C ARG A 57 -5.96 12.72 -5.06
N ALA A 58 -5.70 11.63 -4.33
CA ALA A 58 -4.36 11.20 -3.96
C ALA A 58 -3.53 10.64 -5.14
N HIS A 59 -4.18 10.19 -6.22
CA HIS A 59 -3.53 9.58 -7.40
C HIS A 59 -2.41 8.59 -7.05
N PRO A 60 -2.68 7.57 -6.21
CA PRO A 60 -1.65 6.63 -5.81
C PRO A 60 -1.12 5.88 -7.04
N LEU A 61 0.19 5.88 -7.23
CA LEU A 61 0.80 5.15 -8.33
C LEU A 61 0.66 3.64 -8.10
N SER A 62 0.19 2.95 -9.13
CA SER A 62 0.09 1.49 -9.20
C SER A 62 0.82 0.98 -10.43
N VAL A 63 1.04 -0.34 -10.49
CA VAL A 63 1.68 -0.99 -11.63
C VAL A 63 0.89 -2.23 -12.04
N MET A 64 0.67 -2.36 -13.35
CA MET A 64 0.14 -3.57 -13.97
C MET A 64 1.28 -4.32 -14.64
N LEU A 65 1.68 -5.43 -14.03
CA LEU A 65 2.79 -6.27 -14.49
C LEU A 65 2.31 -7.18 -15.63
N GLY A 66 3.09 -7.26 -16.70
CA GLY A 66 2.91 -8.18 -17.81
C GLY A 66 4.13 -9.08 -18.01
N GLU A 67 4.09 -9.92 -19.05
CA GLU A 67 5.16 -10.89 -19.35
C GLU A 67 6.49 -10.23 -19.74
N THR A 68 6.44 -9.14 -20.53
CA THR A 68 7.63 -8.48 -21.08
C THR A 68 7.82 -7.05 -20.59
N GLY A 69 6.85 -6.50 -19.85
CA GLY A 69 6.85 -5.11 -19.46
C GLY A 69 5.78 -4.79 -18.41
N MET A 70 5.59 -3.51 -18.15
CA MET A 70 4.64 -3.02 -17.16
C MET A 70 4.04 -1.68 -17.56
N TYR A 71 2.81 -1.43 -17.11
CA TYR A 71 2.17 -0.13 -17.20
C TYR A 71 2.13 0.52 -15.82
N TYR A 72 2.51 1.80 -15.76
CA TYR A 72 2.18 2.64 -14.62
C TYR A 72 0.74 3.11 -14.74
N THR A 73 0.00 2.99 -13.65
CA THR A 73 -1.43 3.28 -13.60
C THR A 73 -1.77 4.09 -12.36
N VAL A 74 -2.90 4.80 -12.40
CA VAL A 74 -3.54 5.38 -11.21
C VAL A 74 -4.92 4.74 -11.07
N PRO A 75 -5.36 4.37 -9.85
CA PRO A 75 -6.71 3.89 -9.63
C PRO A 75 -7.74 4.95 -10.03
N ALA A 76 -8.84 4.50 -10.63
CA ALA A 76 -10.01 5.31 -10.91
C ALA A 76 -11.24 4.56 -10.36
N GLY A 77 -12.21 5.29 -9.81
CA GLY A 77 -13.42 4.68 -9.26
C GLY A 77 -14.21 3.94 -10.34
N THR A 78 -14.73 2.77 -9.98
CA THR A 78 -15.63 2.01 -10.86
C THR A 78 -17.10 2.38 -10.64
N GLY A 79 -17.39 3.18 -9.61
CA GLY A 79 -18.76 3.44 -9.12
C GLY A 79 -19.28 2.35 -8.16
N ASP A 80 -18.50 1.28 -7.93
CA ASP A 80 -18.87 0.22 -6.99
C ASP A 80 -18.25 0.44 -5.61
N TYR A 81 -19.09 0.34 -4.58
CA TYR A 81 -18.69 0.24 -3.19
C TYR A 81 -19.26 -1.05 -2.59
N ARG A 82 -18.52 -1.67 -1.66
CA ARG A 82 -18.94 -2.87 -0.92
C ARG A 82 -18.45 -2.75 0.52
N GLU A 83 -19.30 -3.10 1.47
CA GLU A 83 -18.95 -3.14 2.88
C GLU A 83 -17.97 -4.29 3.16
N TYR A 84 -17.07 -4.13 4.13
CA TYR A 84 -16.16 -5.22 4.52
C TYR A 84 -16.89 -6.51 4.88
N ALA A 85 -18.07 -6.39 5.48
CA ALA A 85 -18.93 -7.53 5.83
C ALA A 85 -19.31 -8.40 4.62
N GLU A 86 -19.34 -7.83 3.41
CA GLU A 86 -19.66 -8.55 2.17
C GLU A 86 -18.47 -9.35 1.62
N MET A 87 -17.24 -8.98 1.98
CA MET A 87 -16.01 -9.69 1.56
C MET A 87 -15.80 -10.97 2.36
N PHE A 88 -16.35 -11.06 3.57
CA PHE A 88 -16.38 -12.29 4.34
C PHE A 88 -17.62 -13.09 3.95
N THR A 89 -17.49 -13.96 2.95
CA THR A 89 -18.48 -15.03 2.78
C THR A 89 -18.59 -15.77 4.10
N VAL A 90 -19.78 -15.73 4.71
CA VAL A 90 -20.13 -16.32 6.01
C VAL A 90 -19.48 -17.69 6.17
N GLY A 91 -18.35 -17.75 6.88
CA GLY A 91 -17.72 -19.00 7.29
C GLY A 91 -18.58 -19.61 8.40
N LYS A 92 -19.33 -20.65 8.06
CA LYS A 92 -19.67 -21.71 9.01
C LYS A 92 -18.56 -22.73 9.04
#